data_AF-A0A522IV85-F1
#
_entry.id   AF-A0A522IV85-F1
#
_cell.length_a   1.000
_cell.length_b   1.000
_cell.length_c   1.000
_cell.angle_alpha   90.00
_cell.angle_beta   90.00
_cell.angle_gamma   90.00
#
_symmetry.space_group_name_H-M   'P 1'
#
loop_
_entity.id
_entity.type
_entity.pdbx_description
1 polymer ?
#
loop_
_entity_poly.entity_id
_entity_poly.type
_entity_poly.pdbx_seq_one_letter_code
_entity_poly.pdbx_strand_id
1 'polypeptide(L)'
;MNAWFSLFALVVFAAALTRNDWRKLRRPKVEPAVMDLLVEHQARLDVHMAATRLLLKTHPNRDEAAALLSEAATRLRANSVREFPDTHAAYSQGLDIALQALIGE
;
A
#
# COMPACT_ATOMS: atom_id res chain seq x y z
N MET A 1 3.40 52.20 5.44
CA MET A 1 3.23 50.85 4.85
C MET A 1 4.36 49.99 5.38
N ASN A 2 4.10 48.88 6.08
CA ASN A 2 5.04 47.74 6.34
C ASN A 2 4.54 46.81 7.47
N ALA A 3 3.71 47.31 8.40
CA ALA A 3 3.16 46.47 9.48
C ALA A 3 2.16 45.42 8.95
N TRP A 4 1.31 45.78 7.98
CA TRP A 4 0.30 44.90 7.41
C TRP A 4 0.88 43.71 6.64
N PHE A 5 1.95 43.91 5.88
CA PHE A 5 2.65 42.82 5.18
C PHE A 5 3.32 41.85 6.17
N SER A 6 3.87 42.39 7.26
CA SER A 6 4.49 41.59 8.33
C SER A 6 3.47 40.70 9.04
N LEU A 7 2.30 41.25 9.34
CA LEU A 7 1.19 40.54 9.96
C LEU A 7 0.63 39.45 9.04
N PHE A 8 0.48 39.75 7.75
CA PHE A 8 0.00 38.77 6.77
C PHE A 8 1.00 37.60 6.60
N ALA A 9 2.30 37.90 6.54
CA ALA A 9 3.35 36.88 6.48
C ALA A 9 3.37 36.00 7.74
N LEU A 10 3.16 36.59 8.93
CA LEU A 10 3.09 35.85 10.20
C LEU A 10 1.89 34.89 10.23
N VAL A 11 0.72 35.33 9.76
CA VAL A 11 -0.50 34.51 9.68
C VAL A 11 -0.31 33.35 8.70
N VAL A 12 0.26 33.61 7.53
CA VAL A 12 0.55 32.56 6.53
C VAL A 12 1.59 31.57 7.06
N PHE A 13 2.61 32.04 7.76
CA PHE A 13 3.64 31.19 8.36
C PHE A 13 3.08 30.31 9.49
N ALA A 14 2.24 30.88 10.37
CA ALA A 14 1.56 30.13 11.42
C ALA A 14 0.57 29.10 10.84
N ALA A 15 -0.15 29.46 9.77
CA ALA A 15 -1.03 28.53 9.05
C ALA A 15 -0.25 27.40 8.36
N ALA A 16 0.93 27.68 7.82
CA ALA A 16 1.79 26.67 7.19
C ALA A 16 2.36 25.68 8.23
N LEU A 17 2.80 26.17 9.39
CA LEU A 17 3.28 25.35 10.50
C LEU A 17 2.18 24.46 11.07
N THR A 18 1.02 25.02 11.37
CA THR A 18 -0.14 24.25 11.88
C THR A 18 -0.61 23.21 10.87
N ARG A 19 -0.69 23.54 9.57
CA ARG A 19 -1.10 22.56 8.55
C ARG A 19 -0.12 21.38 8.42
N ASN A 20 1.17 21.61 8.66
CA ASN A 20 2.19 20.56 8.62
C ASN A 20 2.14 19.66 9.87
N ASP A 21 1.88 20.25 11.04
CA ASP A 21 1.74 19.48 12.28
C ASP A 21 0.45 18.66 12.32
N TRP A 22 -0.64 19.15 11.73
CA TRP A 22 -1.87 18.37 11.56
C TRP A 22 -1.67 17.14 10.67
N ARG A 23 -0.82 17.22 9.63
CA ARG A 23 -0.45 16.04 8.82
C ARG A 23 0.42 15.05 9.59
N LYS A 24 1.32 15.52 10.45
CA LYS A 24 2.16 14.65 11.29
C LYS A 24 1.36 13.96 12.39
N LEU A 25 0.39 14.65 12.99
CA LEU A 25 -0.51 14.12 14.01
C LEU A 25 -1.52 13.09 13.47
N ARG A 26 -1.85 13.16 12.17
CA ARG A 26 -2.78 12.23 11.51
C ARG A 26 -2.14 10.97 10.95
N ARG A 27 -0.81 10.80 11.03
CA ARG A 27 -0.22 9.52 10.67
C ARG A 27 -0.71 8.51 11.70
N PRO A 28 -1.52 7.51 11.30
CA PRO A 28 -1.93 6.48 12.24
C PRO A 28 -0.65 5.86 12.80
N LYS A 29 -0.54 5.80 14.13
CA LYS A 29 0.53 5.03 14.77
C LYS A 29 0.28 3.58 14.43
N VAL A 30 0.87 3.12 13.33
CA VAL A 30 0.89 1.70 12.98
C VAL A 30 1.77 1.02 14.03
N GLU A 31 1.22 0.02 14.71
CA GLU A 31 1.97 -0.74 15.71
C GLU A 31 3.21 -1.37 15.07
N PRO A 32 4.39 -1.33 15.73
CA PRO A 32 5.63 -1.87 15.16
C PRO A 32 5.49 -3.33 14.69
N ALA A 33 4.76 -4.17 15.44
CA ALA A 33 4.51 -5.55 15.08
C ALA A 33 3.70 -5.71 13.77
N VAL A 34 2.74 -4.80 13.51
CA VAL A 34 1.99 -4.78 12.24
C VAL A 34 2.90 -4.37 11.09
N MET A 35 3.83 -3.44 11.33
CA MET A 35 4.83 -3.04 10.33
C MET A 35 5.75 -4.20 9.97
N ASP A 36 6.24 -4.95 10.96
CA ASP A 36 7.10 -6.12 10.73
C ASP A 36 6.37 -7.19 9.91
N LEU A 37 5.10 -7.47 10.23
CA LEU A 37 4.27 -8.40 9.46
C LEU A 37 4.02 -7.93 8.01
N LEU A 38 3.83 -6.63 7.80
CA LEU A 38 3.67 -6.05 6.46
C LEU A 38 4.98 -6.15 5.65
N VAL A 39 6.12 -5.88 6.28
CA VAL A 39 7.45 -6.02 5.65
C VAL A 39 7.71 -7.48 5.30
N GLU A 40 7.41 -8.42 6.20
CA GLU A 40 7.53 -9.85 5.92
C GLU A 40 6.61 -10.28 4.78
N HIS A 41 5.36 -9.82 4.78
CA HIS A 41 4.41 -10.11 3.71
C HIS A 41 4.89 -9.55 2.35
N GLN A 42 5.41 -8.32 2.34
CA GLN A 42 6.01 -7.71 1.16
C GLN A 42 7.19 -8.54 0.64
N ALA A 43 8.08 -8.98 1.52
CA ALA A 43 9.22 -9.82 1.15
C ALA A 43 8.77 -11.15 0.53
N ARG A 44 7.72 -11.78 1.07
CA ARG A 44 7.12 -12.99 0.49
C ARG A 44 6.55 -12.74 -0.90
N LEU A 45 5.83 -11.63 -1.10
CA LEU A 45 5.32 -11.24 -2.42
C LEU A 45 6.46 -11.01 -3.42
N ASP A 46 7.54 -10.35 -3.02
CA ASP A 46 8.70 -10.10 -3.87
C ASP A 46 9.38 -11.41 -4.30
N VAL A 47 9.51 -12.38 -3.39
CA VAL A 47 10.02 -13.73 -3.71
C VAL A 47 9.11 -14.44 -4.72
N HIS A 48 7.80 -14.40 -4.53
CA HIS A 48 6.84 -14.99 -5.48
C HIS A 48 6.89 -14.32 -6.86
N MET A 49 7.03 -13.00 -6.90
CA MET A 49 7.20 -12.26 -8.15
C MET A 49 8.51 -12.61 -8.84
N ALA A 50 9.62 -12.73 -8.09
CA ALA A 50 10.91 -13.13 -8.63
C ALA A 50 10.85 -14.56 -9.20
N ALA A 51 10.24 -15.50 -8.47
CA ALA A 51 10.04 -16.87 -8.94
C ALA A 51 9.19 -16.93 -10.22
N THR A 52 8.09 -16.18 -10.28
CA THR A 52 7.24 -16.10 -11.47
C THR A 52 7.98 -15.51 -12.67
N ARG A 53 8.77 -14.44 -12.45
CA ARG A 53 9.60 -13.84 -13.50
C ARG A 53 10.67 -14.81 -14.00
N LEU A 54 11.31 -15.54 -13.10
CA LEU A 54 12.31 -16.55 -13.45
C LEU A 54 11.66 -17.66 -14.29
N LEU A 55 10.52 -18.19 -13.83
CA LEU A 55 9.74 -19.19 -14.56
C LEU A 55 9.42 -18.72 -15.98
N LEU A 56 8.85 -17.52 -16.13
CA LEU A 56 8.51 -16.97 -17.46
C LEU A 56 9.74 -16.71 -18.34
N LYS A 57 10.91 -16.45 -17.75
CA LYS A 57 12.16 -16.23 -18.48
C LYS A 57 12.79 -17.55 -18.95
N THR A 58 12.65 -18.63 -18.18
CA THR A 58 13.26 -19.93 -18.47
C THR A 58 12.32 -20.90 -19.17
N HIS A 59 11.00 -20.64 -19.17
CA HIS A 59 10.02 -21.54 -19.76
C HIS A 59 10.08 -21.52 -21.29
N PRO A 60 10.11 -22.68 -21.97
CA PRO A 60 10.20 -22.75 -23.43
C PRO A 60 8.97 -22.17 -24.14
N ASN A 61 7.79 -22.22 -23.51
CA ASN A 61 6.58 -21.57 -23.98
C ASN A 61 6.11 -20.51 -22.99
N ARG A 62 6.73 -19.34 -23.04
CA ARG A 62 6.48 -18.24 -22.09
C ARG A 62 5.02 -17.76 -22.11
N ASP A 63 4.44 -17.62 -23.29
CA ASP A 63 3.11 -17.02 -23.45
C ASP A 63 2.00 -17.92 -22.92
N GLU A 64 2.12 -19.24 -23.13
CA GLU A 64 1.23 -20.23 -22.53
C GLU A 64 1.37 -20.28 -21.01
N ALA A 65 2.61 -20.25 -20.49
CA ALA A 65 2.84 -20.21 -19.05
C ALA A 65 2.25 -18.94 -18.40
N ALA A 66 2.35 -17.79 -19.09
CA ALA A 66 1.75 -16.54 -18.64
C ALA A 66 0.20 -16.62 -18.61
N ALA A 67 -0.41 -17.21 -19.64
CA ALA A 67 -1.86 -17.41 -19.70
C ALA A 67 -2.35 -18.30 -18.55
N LEU A 68 -1.68 -19.43 -18.30
CA LEU A 68 -2.02 -20.36 -17.21
C LEU A 68 -1.84 -19.72 -15.83
N LEU A 69 -0.78 -18.94 -15.61
CA LEU A 69 -0.57 -18.20 -14.37
C LEU A 69 -1.68 -17.17 -14.13
N SER A 70 -2.09 -16.45 -15.19
CA SER A 70 -3.18 -15.48 -15.11
C SER A 70 -4.52 -16.16 -14.79
N GLU A 71 -4.79 -17.31 -15.42
CA GLU A 71 -5.99 -18.10 -15.16
C GLU A 71 -6.01 -18.65 -13.73
N ALA A 72 -4.88 -19.20 -13.27
CA ALA A 72 -4.73 -19.70 -11.91
C ALA A 72 -4.92 -18.59 -10.87
N ALA A 73 -4.33 -17.40 -11.08
CA ALA A 73 -4.52 -16.25 -10.22
C ALA A 73 -5.99 -15.79 -10.16
N THR A 74 -6.66 -15.75 -11.32
CA THR A 74 -8.08 -15.38 -11.42
C THR A 74 -8.97 -16.37 -10.67
N ARG A 75 -8.72 -17.68 -10.83
CA ARG A 75 -9.45 -18.73 -10.11
C ARG A 75 -9.18 -18.70 -8.61
N LEU A 76 -7.94 -18.50 -8.20
CA LEU A 76 -7.57 -18.41 -6.79
C LEU A 76 -8.28 -17.23 -6.12
N ARG A 77 -8.32 -16.07 -6.78
CA ARG A 77 -9.06 -14.89 -6.31
C ARG A 77 -10.57 -15.14 -6.24
N ALA A 78 -11.14 -15.76 -7.27
CA ALA A 78 -12.57 -16.07 -7.27
C ALA A 78 -12.93 -17.06 -6.14
N ASN A 79 -12.08 -18.07 -5.91
CA ASN A 79 -12.26 -19.02 -4.82
C ASN A 79 -12.10 -18.35 -3.45
N SER A 80 -11.10 -17.49 -3.26
CA SER A 80 -10.91 -16.79 -1.99
C SER A 80 -12.09 -15.89 -1.65
N VAL A 81 -12.66 -15.19 -2.65
CA VAL A 81 -13.86 -14.37 -2.46
C VAL A 81 -15.08 -15.23 -2.11
N ARG A 82 -15.21 -16.40 -2.73
CA ARG A 82 -16.35 -17.30 -2.52
C ARG A 82 -16.29 -18.01 -1.17
N GLU A 83 -15.11 -18.49 -0.78
CA GLU A 83 -14.94 -19.31 0.44
C GLU A 83 -14.81 -18.45 1.70
N PHE A 84 -14.24 -17.26 1.58
CA PHE A 84 -14.00 -16.36 2.71
C PHE A 84 -14.38 -14.91 2.38
N PRO A 85 -15.66 -14.61 2.08
CA PRO A 85 -16.08 -13.29 1.64
C PRO A 85 -15.76 -12.19 2.67
N ASP A 86 -16.04 -12.43 3.95
CA ASP A 86 -15.81 -11.47 5.03
C ASP A 86 -14.32 -11.26 5.31
N THR A 87 -13.55 -12.36 5.34
CA THR A 87 -12.10 -12.30 5.56
C THR A 87 -11.38 -11.64 4.39
N HIS A 88 -11.80 -11.92 3.15
CA HIS A 88 -11.23 -11.30 1.96
C HIS A 88 -11.53 -9.79 1.93
N ALA A 89 -12.76 -9.38 2.25
CA ALA A 89 -13.13 -7.97 2.31
C ALA A 89 -12.35 -7.22 3.40
N ALA A 90 -12.26 -7.80 4.61
CA ALA A 90 -11.49 -7.23 5.71
C ALA A 90 -9.99 -7.16 5.39
N TYR A 91 -9.45 -8.18 4.73
CA TYR A 91 -8.06 -8.22 4.29
C TYR A 91 -7.76 -7.15 3.24
N SER A 92 -8.61 -7.02 2.20
CA SER A 92 -8.42 -5.99 1.18
C SER A 92 -8.53 -4.59 1.77
N GLN A 93 -9.51 -4.35 2.64
CA GLN A 93 -9.69 -3.06 3.30
C GLN A 93 -8.54 -2.75 4.26
N GLY A 94 -8.05 -3.74 5.00
CA GLY A 94 -6.89 -3.61 5.88
C GLY A 94 -5.61 -3.29 5.11
N LEU A 95 -5.41 -3.91 3.94
CA LEU A 95 -4.31 -3.60 3.04
C LEU A 95 -4.39 -2.16 2.51
N ASP A 96 -5.57 -1.73 2.05
CA ASP A 96 -5.77 -0.37 1.54
C ASP A 96 -5.49 0.68 2.63
N ILE A 97 -5.97 0.46 3.85
CA ILE A 97 -5.72 1.34 5.00
C ILE A 97 -4.23 1.34 5.37
N ALA A 98 -3.59 0.17 5.40
CA ALA A 98 -2.16 0.07 5.69
C ALA A 98 -1.30 0.76 4.62
N LEU A 99 -1.67 0.64 3.34
CA LEU A 99 -1.01 1.31 2.22
C LEU A 99 -1.21 2.83 2.28
N GLN A 100 -2.42 3.31 2.57
CA GLN A 100 -2.68 4.73 2.79
C GLN A 100 -1.85 5.28 3.96
N ALA A 101 -1.75 4.53 5.06
CA ALA A 101 -0.92 4.88 6.21
C ALA A 101 0.58 4.95 5.89
N LEU A 102 1.07 4.05 5.03
CA LEU A 102 2.46 3.99 4.58
C LEU A 102 2.82 5.12 3.59
N ILE A 103 1.92 5.40 2.63
CA ILE A 103 2.11 6.43 1.59
C ILE A 103 1.86 7.84 2.16
N GLY A 104 1.06 7.95 3.22
CA GLY A 104 0.88 9.18 3.98
C GLY A 104 -0.03 10.21 3.32
N GLU A 105 -1.02 9.75 2.55
CA GLU A 105 -2.14 10.60 2.07
C GLU A 105 -3.21 10.83 3.15
#